data_AF-A0AAE8HVE2-F1
#
_entry.id   AF-A0AAE8HVE2-F1
#
_cell.length_a   1.000
_cell.length_b   1.000
_cell.length_c   1.000
_cell.angle_alpha   90.00
_cell.angle_beta   90.00
_cell.angle_gamma   90.00
#
_symmetry.space_group_name_H-M   'P 1'
#
loop_
_entity.id
_entity.type
_entity.pdbx_description
1 polymer ?
#
loop_
_entity_poly.entity_id
_entity_poly.type
_entity_poly.pdbx_seq_one_letter_code
_entity_poly.pdbx_strand_id
1 'polypeptide(L)'
;MRPLSGIRVIEFCSVAAGPFCAMLLADMGADVVKVENPDGGDTMRAWPPLNEGFSENFASLNRNKRSVTLDLKDPADKARALELISSADVVLENNRPGVMKRLGLDYTSVSAGRPSLVYCSISAFGQEGPRSSEAGFDLTLQAMSGVMSVTGEPGAPPVKCGVPISDFGTGLYAAYAIAAALLQVRAGGTGVHIDASMFGASLAMAALQTSEYFGSGRDPKRLGSAHPRNAPYQAFRAKDGYFAMAAGNNALYRAACAAIGRSDLAEDPRFATTALRAQNQKDLLGILERDFADRTCADLLARFRAAGVPCAPINGYADALADPQVEHMGWVQPLTLPSGSETRTFVSPLKFSGEGFPIYREPPALGQHNAELFGDGAPARARTA
;
A
#
# COMPACT_ATOMS: atom_id res chain seq x y z
N MET A 1 -20.54 1.87 -16.65
CA MET A 1 -20.45 2.91 -15.61
C MET A 1 -19.45 2.43 -14.56
N ARG A 2 -18.52 3.26 -14.09
CA ARG A 2 -17.53 2.81 -13.09
C ARG A 2 -18.15 2.79 -11.68
N PRO A 3 -17.67 1.97 -10.73
CA PRO A 3 -18.35 1.76 -9.45
C PRO A 3 -18.59 3.04 -8.63
N LEU A 4 -17.66 4.00 -8.68
CA LEU A 4 -17.75 5.28 -7.96
C LEU A 4 -18.08 6.45 -8.88
N SER A 5 -18.64 6.20 -10.07
CA SER A 5 -19.13 7.27 -10.94
C SER A 5 -20.16 8.14 -10.21
N GLY A 6 -19.99 9.45 -10.31
CA GLY A 6 -20.83 10.44 -9.63
C GLY A 6 -20.46 10.71 -8.17
N ILE A 7 -19.42 10.07 -7.62
CA ILE A 7 -18.85 10.41 -6.31
C ILE A 7 -17.80 11.51 -6.49
N ARG A 8 -17.91 12.59 -5.71
CA ARG A 8 -16.90 13.67 -5.66
C ARG A 8 -16.08 13.61 -4.37
N VAL A 9 -14.77 13.60 -4.51
CA VAL A 9 -13.80 13.53 -3.41
C VAL A 9 -12.94 14.79 -3.42
N ILE A 10 -12.83 15.47 -2.28
CA ILE A 10 -11.87 16.58 -2.08
C ILE A 10 -10.73 16.09 -1.19
N GLU A 11 -9.53 16.02 -1.75
CA GLU A 11 -8.32 15.49 -1.13
C GLU A 11 -7.42 16.64 -0.66
N PHE A 12 -7.27 16.80 0.65
CA PHE A 12 -6.31 17.69 1.31
C PHE A 12 -5.12 16.88 1.85
N CYS A 13 -4.57 16.01 1.01
CA CYS A 13 -3.52 15.09 1.42
C CYS A 13 -2.16 15.39 0.80
N SER A 14 -1.10 14.92 1.46
CA SER A 14 0.27 14.90 0.94
C SER A 14 0.98 13.59 1.28
N VAL A 15 2.00 13.22 0.50
CA VAL A 15 2.78 11.99 0.69
C VAL A 15 1.90 10.73 0.58
N ALA A 16 2.12 9.63 1.29
CA ALA A 16 1.73 8.35 0.69
C ALA A 16 0.30 7.89 1.02
N ALA A 17 -0.08 7.79 2.30
CA ALA A 17 -1.32 7.11 2.70
C ALA A 17 -2.61 7.72 2.10
N GLY A 18 -2.79 9.03 2.25
CA GLY A 18 -3.96 9.76 1.75
C GLY A 18 -4.04 9.78 0.23
N PRO A 19 -2.99 10.20 -0.49
CA PRO A 19 -2.97 10.19 -1.94
C PRO A 19 -3.15 8.79 -2.54
N PHE A 20 -2.61 7.73 -1.92
CA PHE A 20 -2.88 6.34 -2.32
C PHE A 20 -4.37 5.98 -2.16
N CYS A 21 -4.99 6.30 -1.01
CA CYS A 21 -6.44 6.12 -0.80
C CYS A 21 -7.26 6.82 -1.88
N ALA A 22 -7.01 8.11 -2.11
CA ALA A 22 -7.73 8.89 -3.12
C ALA A 22 -7.52 8.36 -4.54
N MET A 23 -6.32 7.90 -4.88
CA MET A 23 -6.06 7.27 -6.19
C MET A 23 -6.89 6.00 -6.39
N LEU A 24 -7.02 5.15 -5.37
CA LEU A 24 -7.86 3.95 -5.46
C LEU A 24 -9.33 4.32 -5.75
N LEU A 25 -9.84 5.39 -5.12
CA LEU A 25 -11.18 5.91 -5.39
C LEU A 25 -11.29 6.50 -6.81
N ALA A 26 -10.26 7.24 -7.26
CA ALA A 26 -10.20 7.83 -8.60
C ALA A 26 -10.17 6.77 -9.71
N ASP A 27 -9.39 5.70 -9.54
CA ASP A 27 -9.32 4.56 -10.45
C ASP A 27 -10.71 3.89 -10.58
N MET A 28 -11.46 3.77 -9.49
CA MET A 28 -12.85 3.27 -9.50
C MET A 28 -13.88 4.30 -10.02
N GLY A 29 -13.43 5.47 -10.47
CA GLY A 29 -14.23 6.45 -11.18
C GLY A 29 -14.79 7.60 -10.35
N ALA A 30 -14.33 7.78 -9.11
CA ALA A 30 -14.64 8.99 -8.36
C ALA A 30 -13.94 10.21 -8.98
N ASP A 31 -14.61 11.36 -8.95
CA ASP A 31 -14.02 12.64 -9.32
C ASP A 31 -13.23 13.20 -8.13
N VAL A 32 -11.91 13.02 -8.20
CA VAL A 32 -10.99 13.44 -7.13
C VAL A 32 -10.35 14.78 -7.46
N VAL A 33 -10.54 15.77 -6.59
CA VAL A 33 -9.87 17.06 -6.62
C VAL A 33 -8.86 17.13 -5.49
N LYS A 34 -7.58 17.09 -5.85
CA LYS A 34 -6.46 17.31 -4.95
C LYS A 34 -6.25 18.81 -4.74
N VAL A 35 -6.39 19.26 -3.50
CA VAL A 35 -6.09 20.62 -3.07
C VAL A 35 -4.66 20.67 -2.55
N GLU A 36 -3.86 21.54 -3.14
CA GLU A 36 -2.42 21.61 -2.89
C GLU A 36 -2.01 23.03 -2.50
N ASN A 37 -0.88 23.15 -1.79
CA ASN A 37 -0.27 24.45 -1.51
C ASN A 37 0.21 25.09 -2.83
N PRO A 38 -0.09 26.38 -3.12
CA PRO A 38 0.48 27.08 -4.28
C PRO A 38 2.02 27.11 -4.30
N ASP A 39 2.67 27.04 -3.13
CA ASP A 39 4.12 27.01 -2.99
C ASP A 39 4.64 25.57 -3.05
N GLY A 40 4.67 25.00 -4.26
CA GLY A 40 5.29 23.70 -4.56
C GLY A 40 4.40 22.46 -4.42
N GLY A 41 3.17 22.61 -3.91
CA GLY A 41 2.17 21.55 -3.82
C GLY A 41 2.52 20.40 -2.85
N ASP A 42 2.11 19.18 -3.20
CA ASP A 42 2.52 17.96 -2.49
C ASP A 42 4.05 17.80 -2.56
N THR A 43 4.70 17.52 -1.42
CA THR A 43 6.16 17.38 -1.37
C THR A 43 6.70 16.24 -2.25
N MET A 44 5.87 15.23 -2.56
CA MET A 44 6.26 14.18 -3.50
C MET A 44 6.53 14.68 -4.92
N ARG A 45 6.04 15.88 -5.30
CA ARG A 45 6.33 16.48 -6.61
C ARG A 45 7.83 16.68 -6.86
N ALA A 46 8.63 16.84 -5.79
CA ALA A 46 10.08 17.02 -5.86
C ALA A 46 10.89 15.72 -5.60
N TRP A 47 10.23 14.58 -5.39
CA TRP A 47 10.92 13.32 -5.04
C TRP A 47 11.51 12.62 -6.28
N PRO A 48 12.77 12.15 -6.23
CA PRO A 48 13.37 11.41 -7.33
C PRO A 48 12.82 9.98 -7.44
N PRO A 49 12.82 9.35 -8.64
CA PRO A 49 13.39 9.89 -9.87
C PRO A 49 12.52 10.99 -10.50
N LEU A 50 13.18 12.03 -11.01
CA LEU A 50 12.55 13.12 -11.74
C LEU A 50 12.76 12.89 -13.24
N ASN A 51 11.66 12.92 -13.99
CA ASN A 51 11.65 12.89 -15.44
C ASN A 51 11.25 14.29 -15.93
N GLU A 52 12.19 15.02 -16.54
CA GLU A 52 12.00 16.41 -16.97
C GLU A 52 11.41 17.33 -15.88
N GLY A 53 11.84 17.14 -14.64
CA GLY A 53 11.38 17.92 -13.48
C GLY A 53 10.07 17.43 -12.86
N PHE A 54 9.44 16.37 -13.39
CA PHE A 54 8.26 15.75 -12.80
C PHE A 54 8.59 14.44 -12.06
N SER A 55 8.06 14.28 -10.85
CA SER A 55 8.30 13.11 -10.01
C SER A 55 7.48 11.89 -10.43
N GLU A 56 8.18 10.78 -10.68
CA GLU A 56 7.57 9.46 -10.90
C GLU A 56 6.83 8.97 -9.64
N ASN A 57 7.29 9.35 -8.44
CA ASN A 57 6.58 9.01 -7.19
C ASN A 57 5.24 9.72 -7.10
N PHE A 58 5.21 11.02 -7.45
CA PHE A 58 3.95 11.76 -7.51
C PHE A 58 3.02 11.15 -8.57
N ALA A 59 3.53 10.85 -9.76
CA ALA A 59 2.77 10.23 -10.84
C ALA A 59 2.12 8.90 -10.39
N SER A 60 2.88 8.07 -9.68
CA SER A 60 2.44 6.73 -9.24
C SER A 60 1.25 6.75 -8.28
N LEU A 61 0.97 7.88 -7.60
CA LEU A 61 -0.10 8.04 -6.60
C LEU A 61 -1.16 9.09 -6.96
N ASN A 62 -1.07 9.73 -8.13
CA ASN A 62 -1.93 10.89 -8.45
C ASN A 62 -2.53 10.88 -9.86
N ARG A 63 -2.40 9.77 -10.61
CA ARG A 63 -3.21 9.55 -11.83
C ARG A 63 -4.71 9.70 -11.55
N ASN A 64 -5.48 10.00 -12.58
CA ASN A 64 -6.94 10.19 -12.57
C ASN A 64 -7.46 11.40 -11.77
N LYS A 65 -6.61 12.10 -11.01
CA LYS A 65 -6.99 13.25 -10.18
C LYS A 65 -6.96 14.58 -10.94
N ARG A 66 -7.72 15.55 -10.44
CA ARG A 66 -7.56 16.97 -10.74
C ARG A 66 -6.72 17.62 -9.65
N SER A 67 -5.97 18.66 -10.00
CA SER A 67 -5.14 19.45 -9.07
C SER A 67 -5.56 20.90 -9.09
N VAL A 68 -5.77 21.45 -7.89
CA VAL A 68 -5.94 22.88 -7.66
C VAL A 68 -4.99 23.36 -6.57
N THR A 69 -4.63 24.64 -6.61
CA THR A 69 -3.78 25.27 -5.60
C THR A 69 -4.59 26.24 -4.76
N LEU A 70 -4.55 26.11 -3.44
CA LEU A 70 -5.20 27.02 -2.50
C LEU A 70 -4.27 27.30 -1.30
N ASP A 71 -3.97 28.56 -1.01
CA ASP A 71 -3.41 28.94 0.28
C ASP A 71 -4.53 29.01 1.31
N LEU A 72 -4.70 27.95 2.10
CA LEU A 72 -5.79 27.85 3.07
C LEU A 72 -5.70 28.88 4.22
N LYS A 73 -4.63 29.69 4.29
CA LYS A 73 -4.53 30.83 5.21
C LYS A 73 -5.14 32.10 4.61
N ASP A 74 -5.21 32.21 3.29
CA ASP A 74 -5.91 33.31 2.63
C ASP A 74 -7.43 33.10 2.76
N PRO A 75 -8.19 34.08 3.27
CA PRO A 75 -9.63 33.97 3.43
C PRO A 75 -10.41 33.64 2.14
N ALA A 76 -9.96 34.14 0.99
CA ALA A 76 -10.62 33.88 -0.30
C ALA A 76 -10.37 32.44 -0.75
N ASP A 77 -9.15 31.92 -0.62
CA ASP A 77 -8.84 30.53 -0.94
C ASP A 77 -9.49 29.55 0.05
N LYS A 78 -9.57 29.92 1.33
CA LYS A 78 -10.37 29.17 2.31
C LYS A 78 -11.85 29.12 1.92
N ALA A 79 -12.42 30.23 1.44
CA ALA A 79 -13.80 30.24 0.94
C ALA A 79 -13.99 29.30 -0.25
N ARG A 80 -13.04 29.28 -1.20
CA ARG A 80 -13.01 28.31 -2.31
C ARG A 80 -12.90 26.86 -1.83
N ALA A 81 -12.09 26.59 -0.80
CA ALA A 81 -11.99 25.26 -0.21
C ALA A 81 -13.32 24.81 0.42
N LEU A 82 -14.02 25.72 1.12
CA LEU A 82 -15.35 25.46 1.66
C LEU A 82 -16.38 25.22 0.55
N GLU A 83 -16.30 25.96 -0.56
CA GLU A 83 -17.15 25.72 -1.74
C GLU A 83 -16.90 24.33 -2.34
N LEU A 84 -15.65 23.92 -2.50
CA LEU A 84 -15.32 22.56 -2.94
C LEU A 84 -15.93 21.51 -2.00
N ILE A 85 -15.73 21.65 -0.69
CA ILE A 85 -16.30 20.76 0.33
C ILE A 85 -17.83 20.77 0.26
N SER A 86 -18.45 21.93 -0.01
CA SER A 86 -19.90 22.10 -0.10
C SER A 86 -20.55 21.24 -1.20
N SER A 87 -19.75 20.71 -2.14
CA SER A 87 -20.19 19.84 -3.23
C SER A 87 -19.69 18.39 -3.11
N ALA A 88 -18.95 18.07 -2.05
CA ALA A 88 -18.20 16.82 -1.92
C ALA A 88 -18.99 15.70 -1.23
N ASP A 89 -18.99 14.50 -1.79
CA ASP A 89 -19.47 13.30 -1.08
C ASP A 89 -18.45 12.83 -0.04
N VAL A 90 -17.17 13.02 -0.36
CA VAL A 90 -16.05 12.63 0.50
C VAL A 90 -15.08 13.80 0.66
N VAL A 91 -14.66 14.06 1.89
CA VAL A 91 -13.45 14.85 2.19
C VAL A 91 -12.41 13.90 2.76
N LEU A 92 -11.21 13.92 2.20
CA LEU A 92 -10.08 13.11 2.66
C LEU A 92 -8.93 14.04 3.01
N GLU A 93 -8.34 13.85 4.19
CA GLU A 93 -7.19 14.64 4.63
C GLU A 93 -6.21 13.78 5.45
N ASN A 94 -4.93 14.14 5.42
CA ASN A 94 -3.92 13.48 6.25
C ASN A 94 -2.99 14.47 6.95
N ASN A 95 -3.54 15.61 7.34
CA ASN A 95 -2.84 16.60 8.12
C ASN A 95 -2.72 16.13 9.57
N ARG A 96 -1.76 16.72 10.29
CA ARG A 96 -1.66 16.45 11.74
C ARG A 96 -2.97 16.84 12.42
N PRO A 97 -3.46 16.04 13.38
CA PRO A 97 -4.67 16.35 14.13
C PRO A 97 -4.69 17.79 14.63
N GLY A 98 -5.82 18.47 14.43
CA GLY A 98 -6.02 19.88 14.77
C GLY A 98 -5.60 20.90 13.70
N VAL A 99 -4.88 20.53 12.63
CA VAL A 99 -4.61 21.43 11.49
C VAL A 99 -5.91 21.86 10.82
N MET A 100 -6.74 20.91 10.37
CA MET A 100 -8.00 21.21 9.68
C MET A 100 -8.96 21.99 10.59
N LYS A 101 -8.93 21.74 11.90
CA LYS A 101 -9.73 22.50 12.88
C LYS A 101 -9.32 23.97 12.97
N ARG A 102 -8.02 24.26 12.99
CA ARG A 102 -7.52 25.65 12.96
C ARG A 102 -7.86 26.35 11.65
N LEU A 103 -7.92 25.60 10.55
CA LEU A 103 -8.36 26.11 9.26
C LEU A 103 -9.88 26.24 9.16
N GLY A 104 -10.66 25.69 10.10
CA GLY A 104 -12.12 25.67 10.05
C GLY A 104 -12.67 24.75 8.95
N LEU A 105 -11.91 23.72 8.59
CA LEU A 105 -12.21 22.74 7.54
C LEU A 105 -12.36 21.32 8.10
N ASP A 106 -12.34 21.14 9.42
CA ASP A 106 -12.53 19.83 10.05
C ASP A 106 -13.98 19.35 9.96
N TYR A 107 -14.18 18.06 10.20
CA TYR A 107 -15.49 17.41 10.14
C TYR A 107 -16.58 18.17 10.92
N THR A 108 -16.31 18.63 12.14
CA THR A 108 -17.34 19.29 12.97
C THR A 108 -17.76 20.62 12.34
N SER A 109 -16.80 21.35 11.77
CA SER A 109 -17.05 22.65 11.12
C SER A 109 -17.85 22.51 9.81
N VAL A 110 -17.65 21.45 9.03
CA VAL A 110 -18.24 21.34 7.68
C VAL A 110 -19.44 20.41 7.58
N SER A 111 -19.59 19.44 8.50
CA SER A 111 -20.67 18.43 8.45
C SER A 111 -22.07 19.02 8.69
N ALA A 112 -22.19 20.12 9.45
CA ALA A 112 -23.47 20.77 9.70
C ALA A 112 -24.18 21.21 8.41
N GLY A 113 -23.42 21.66 7.41
CA GLY A 113 -23.94 22.00 6.08
C GLY A 113 -24.07 20.81 5.12
N ARG A 114 -23.55 19.63 5.50
CA ARG A 114 -23.56 18.41 4.68
C ARG A 114 -23.77 17.16 5.54
N PRO A 115 -25.01 16.87 5.96
CA PRO A 115 -25.31 15.73 6.83
C PRO A 115 -24.98 14.36 6.23
N SER A 116 -24.78 14.25 4.92
CA SER A 116 -24.39 13.03 4.20
C SER A 116 -22.89 12.90 3.96
N LEU A 117 -22.06 13.85 4.44
CA LEU A 117 -20.63 13.89 4.16
C LEU A 117 -19.89 12.72 4.81
N VAL A 118 -19.12 11.98 4.00
CA VAL A 118 -18.09 11.07 4.52
C VAL A 118 -16.79 11.87 4.66
N TYR A 119 -16.29 12.02 5.87
CA TYR A 119 -15.02 12.69 6.12
C TYR A 119 -14.01 11.67 6.60
N CYS A 120 -12.85 11.58 5.98
CA CYS A 120 -11.80 10.65 6.38
C CYS A 120 -10.52 11.40 6.74
N SER A 121 -10.07 11.19 7.98
CA SER A 121 -8.79 11.67 8.47
C SER A 121 -7.82 10.51 8.56
N ILE A 122 -6.65 10.62 7.95
CA ILE A 122 -5.54 9.67 8.12
C ILE A 122 -4.43 10.33 8.94
N SER A 123 -4.06 9.75 10.08
CA SER A 123 -2.95 10.26 10.89
C SER A 123 -2.13 9.14 11.51
N ALA A 124 -0.97 9.49 12.08
CA ALA A 124 -0.06 8.50 12.66
C ALA A 124 -0.74 7.65 13.75
N PHE A 125 -1.44 8.28 14.69
CA PHE A 125 -2.01 7.63 15.87
C PHE A 125 -3.54 7.75 16.00
N GLY A 126 -4.21 8.49 15.12
CA GLY A 126 -5.63 8.83 15.21
C GLY A 126 -5.86 10.30 15.54
N GLN A 127 -7.12 10.74 15.55
CA GLN A 127 -7.51 12.12 15.88
C GLN A 127 -7.58 12.37 17.40
N GLU A 128 -7.65 11.32 18.20
CA GLU A 128 -7.81 11.38 19.66
C GLU A 128 -6.78 10.52 20.41
N GLY A 129 -6.77 10.63 21.74
CA GLY A 129 -5.90 9.86 22.61
C GLY A 129 -4.54 10.52 22.90
N PRO A 130 -3.71 9.88 23.75
CA PRO A 130 -2.52 10.50 24.34
C PRO A 130 -1.42 10.86 23.33
N ARG A 131 -1.47 10.29 22.13
CA ARG A 131 -0.43 10.42 21.09
C ARG A 131 -0.94 11.09 19.82
N SER A 132 -2.18 11.60 19.79
CA SER A 132 -2.77 12.18 18.58
C SER A 132 -2.00 13.39 18.04
N SER A 133 -1.31 14.13 18.91
CA SER A 133 -0.50 15.29 18.50
C SER A 133 0.89 14.90 17.95
N GLU A 134 1.30 13.64 18.08
CA GLU A 134 2.61 13.19 17.62
C GLU A 134 2.66 13.03 16.10
N ALA A 135 3.84 13.33 15.54
CA ALA A 135 4.13 13.06 14.13
C ALA A 135 4.46 11.58 13.93
N GLY A 136 4.22 11.07 12.73
CA GLY A 136 4.68 9.75 12.35
C GLY A 136 4.82 9.62 10.83
N PHE A 137 5.79 8.81 10.43
CA PHE A 137 6.01 8.35 9.06
C PHE A 137 6.04 6.82 9.06
N ASP A 138 5.87 6.20 7.89
CA ASP A 138 5.87 4.74 7.75
C ASP A 138 6.99 4.04 8.55
N LEU A 139 8.24 4.52 8.47
CA LEU A 139 9.35 3.98 9.25
C LEU A 139 9.07 3.95 10.77
N THR A 140 8.62 5.07 11.33
CA THR A 140 8.37 5.15 12.78
C THR A 140 7.17 4.29 13.16
N LEU A 141 6.14 4.20 12.30
CA LEU A 141 4.99 3.36 12.58
C LEU A 141 5.32 1.86 12.47
N GLN A 142 6.15 1.44 11.50
CA GLN A 142 6.65 0.07 11.43
C GLN A 142 7.51 -0.29 12.65
N ALA A 143 8.33 0.65 13.14
CA ALA A 143 9.12 0.46 14.35
C ALA A 143 8.23 0.24 15.58
N MET A 144 7.23 1.10 15.77
CA MET A 144 6.39 1.09 16.96
C MET A 144 5.34 -0.02 16.98
N SER A 145 4.82 -0.42 15.81
CA SER A 145 3.79 -1.47 15.70
C SER A 145 4.34 -2.89 15.83
N GLY A 146 5.66 -3.05 15.97
CA GLY A 146 6.30 -4.36 16.06
C GLY A 146 6.58 -5.03 14.71
N VAL A 147 6.20 -4.43 13.58
CA VAL A 147 6.56 -4.96 12.25
C VAL A 147 8.08 -5.10 12.12
N MET A 148 8.81 -4.06 12.52
CA MET A 148 10.27 -4.13 12.50
C MET A 148 10.82 -5.16 13.48
N SER A 149 10.10 -5.63 14.50
CA SER A 149 10.64 -6.62 15.46
C SER A 149 10.68 -8.04 14.88
N VAL A 150 9.88 -8.32 13.85
CA VAL A 150 9.74 -9.63 13.20
C VAL A 150 10.33 -9.69 11.79
N THR A 151 10.80 -8.57 11.23
CA THR A 151 11.29 -8.50 9.84
C THR A 151 12.81 -8.66 9.77
N GLY A 152 13.36 -9.51 8.89
CA GLY A 152 14.82 -9.67 8.72
C GLY A 152 15.40 -10.86 9.49
N GLU A 153 16.72 -10.89 9.64
CA GLU A 153 17.44 -12.09 10.11
C GLU A 153 17.57 -12.17 11.65
N PRO A 154 17.55 -13.38 12.24
CA PRO A 154 17.86 -13.57 13.65
C PRO A 154 19.26 -13.04 14.02
N GLY A 155 19.34 -12.25 15.09
CA GLY A 155 20.61 -11.68 15.58
C GLY A 155 21.14 -10.47 14.79
N ALA A 156 20.49 -10.09 13.68
CA ALA A 156 20.82 -8.88 12.93
C ALA A 156 20.08 -7.64 13.47
N PRO A 157 20.57 -6.41 13.16
CA PRO A 157 19.84 -5.18 13.49
C PRO A 157 18.42 -5.14 12.90
N PRO A 158 17.49 -4.38 13.52
CA PRO A 158 16.16 -4.21 12.98
C PRO A 158 16.13 -3.59 11.59
N VAL A 159 15.35 -4.18 10.69
CA VAL A 159 15.10 -3.64 9.35
C VAL A 159 13.60 -3.41 9.13
N LYS A 160 13.29 -2.37 8.34
CA LYS A 160 11.93 -2.07 7.89
C LYS A 160 11.57 -2.90 6.66
N CYS A 161 10.28 -3.01 6.36
CA CYS A 161 9.83 -3.49 5.07
C CYS A 161 10.32 -2.55 3.96
N GLY A 162 10.76 -3.14 2.84
CA GLY A 162 11.16 -2.39 1.64
C GLY A 162 10.02 -1.56 1.05
N VAL A 163 8.78 -1.98 1.27
CA VAL A 163 7.55 -1.27 0.87
C VAL A 163 6.99 -0.48 2.07
N PRO A 164 6.45 0.74 1.87
CA PRO A 164 5.77 1.54 2.90
C PRO A 164 4.43 0.93 3.35
N ILE A 165 4.48 -0.20 4.06
CA ILE A 165 3.28 -0.97 4.41
C ILE A 165 2.34 -0.19 5.34
N SER A 166 2.84 0.66 6.23
CA SER A 166 1.98 1.43 7.14
C SER A 166 1.22 2.50 6.37
N ASP A 167 1.86 3.16 5.40
CA ASP A 167 1.20 4.14 4.55
C ASP A 167 0.14 3.48 3.64
N PHE A 168 0.55 2.52 2.81
CA PHE A 168 -0.34 1.92 1.81
C PHE A 168 -1.40 1.00 2.43
N GLY A 169 -1.08 0.30 3.51
CA GLY A 169 -2.05 -0.46 4.28
C GLY A 169 -3.14 0.42 4.87
N THR A 170 -2.77 1.57 5.45
CA THR A 170 -3.75 2.53 5.98
C THR A 170 -4.57 3.16 4.86
N GLY A 171 -3.94 3.51 3.73
CA GLY A 171 -4.65 4.01 2.56
C GLY A 171 -5.70 3.02 2.02
N LEU A 172 -5.38 1.72 2.02
CA LEU A 172 -6.32 0.66 1.64
C LEU A 172 -7.48 0.53 2.64
N TYR A 173 -7.18 0.55 3.95
CA TYR A 173 -8.21 0.55 5.00
C TYR A 173 -9.14 1.77 4.88
N ALA A 174 -8.59 2.96 4.61
CA ALA A 174 -9.35 4.18 4.42
C ALA A 174 -10.25 4.10 3.18
N ALA A 175 -9.73 3.65 2.03
CA ALA A 175 -10.52 3.49 0.82
C ALA A 175 -11.66 2.46 1.01
N TYR A 176 -11.38 1.35 1.70
CA TYR A 176 -12.39 0.36 2.08
C TYR A 176 -13.48 0.96 2.97
N ALA A 177 -13.09 1.70 4.02
CA ALA A 177 -14.03 2.33 4.94
C ALA A 177 -14.89 3.41 4.26
N ILE A 178 -14.29 4.22 3.36
CA ILE A 178 -15.02 5.22 2.58
C ILE A 178 -16.04 4.55 1.66
N ALA A 179 -15.67 3.49 0.94
CA ALA A 179 -16.60 2.77 0.07
C ALA A 179 -17.77 2.17 0.86
N ALA A 180 -17.52 1.61 2.05
CA ALA A 180 -18.56 1.10 2.94
C ALA A 180 -19.46 2.21 3.49
N ALA A 181 -18.88 3.34 3.91
CA ALA A 181 -19.63 4.50 4.40
C ALA A 181 -20.51 5.13 3.32
N LEU A 182 -20.02 5.22 2.08
CA LEU A 182 -20.80 5.70 0.93
C LEU A 182 -22.02 4.81 0.66
N LEU A 183 -21.91 3.49 0.85
CA LEU A 183 -23.06 2.58 0.75
C LEU A 183 -24.11 2.88 1.82
N GLN A 184 -23.68 3.10 3.07
CA GLN A 184 -24.57 3.48 4.17
C GLN A 184 -25.28 4.81 3.89
N VAL A 185 -24.55 5.83 3.44
CA VAL A 185 -25.12 7.13 3.08
C VAL A 185 -26.13 7.01 1.94
N ARG A 186 -25.80 6.26 0.88
CA ARG A 186 -26.72 6.01 -0.24
C ARG A 186 -27.97 5.23 0.17
N ALA A 187 -27.90 4.44 1.23
CA ALA A 187 -29.05 3.75 1.81
C ALA A 187 -29.91 4.65 2.73
N GLY A 188 -29.64 5.96 2.78
CA GLY A 188 -30.38 6.93 3.60
C GLY A 188 -29.79 7.15 5.00
N GLY A 189 -28.61 6.59 5.28
CA GLY A 189 -27.87 6.89 6.51
C GLY A 189 -27.24 8.29 6.50
N THR A 190 -26.77 8.71 7.67
CA THR A 190 -26.00 9.95 7.82
C THR A 190 -24.54 9.74 7.39
N GLY A 191 -23.88 10.84 7.09
CA GLY A 191 -22.43 10.93 6.95
C GLY A 191 -21.70 10.51 8.24
N VAL A 192 -20.39 10.37 8.13
CA VAL A 192 -19.54 9.84 9.19
C VAL A 192 -18.13 10.42 9.11
N HIS A 193 -17.49 10.57 10.27
CA HIS A 193 -16.05 10.80 10.37
C HIS A 193 -15.31 9.48 10.56
N ILE A 194 -14.48 9.12 9.58
CA ILE A 194 -13.58 7.97 9.61
C ILE A 194 -12.23 8.46 10.14
N ASP A 195 -11.84 7.96 11.32
CA ASP A 195 -10.50 8.16 11.89
C ASP A 195 -9.61 6.94 11.58
N ALA A 196 -8.68 7.10 10.64
CA ALA A 196 -7.79 6.05 10.18
C ALA A 196 -6.36 6.27 10.72
N SER A 197 -6.06 5.59 11.83
CA SER A 197 -4.74 5.57 12.46
C SER A 197 -3.77 4.63 11.75
N MET A 198 -2.61 5.13 11.34
CA MET A 198 -1.55 4.31 10.73
C MET A 198 -0.99 3.27 11.69
N PHE A 199 -0.86 3.64 12.97
CA PHE A 199 -0.45 2.71 14.02
C PHE A 199 -1.46 1.58 14.19
N GLY A 200 -2.76 1.92 14.26
CA GLY A 200 -3.85 0.95 14.36
C GLY A 200 -3.90 0.01 13.15
N ALA A 201 -3.81 0.55 11.93
CA ALA A 201 -3.78 -0.24 10.70
C ALA A 201 -2.57 -1.19 10.65
N SER A 202 -1.39 -0.74 11.11
CA SER A 202 -0.18 -1.57 11.15
C SER A 202 -0.32 -2.74 12.12
N LEU A 203 -0.90 -2.51 13.30
CA LEU A 203 -1.20 -3.58 14.26
C LEU A 203 -2.27 -4.55 13.73
N ALA A 204 -3.29 -4.03 13.03
CA ALA A 204 -4.34 -4.84 12.43
C ALA A 204 -3.80 -5.76 11.32
N MET A 205 -2.90 -5.27 10.47
CA MET A 205 -2.22 -6.10 9.46
C MET A 205 -1.30 -7.16 10.09
N ALA A 206 -0.79 -6.91 11.29
CA ALA A 206 0.01 -7.86 12.06
C ALA A 206 -0.83 -8.90 12.83
N ALA A 207 -2.06 -9.20 12.37
CA ALA A 207 -3.02 -10.08 13.06
C ALA A 207 -2.44 -11.44 13.49
N LEU A 208 -1.57 -12.05 12.68
CA LEU A 208 -0.95 -13.33 13.04
C LEU A 208 0.11 -13.18 14.15
N GLN A 209 0.83 -12.07 14.18
CA GLN A 209 1.84 -11.77 15.20
C GLN A 209 1.18 -11.37 16.52
N THR A 210 0.13 -10.55 16.47
CA THR A 210 -0.65 -10.18 17.67
C THR A 210 -1.36 -11.41 18.24
N SER A 211 -1.91 -12.29 17.40
CA SER A 211 -2.48 -13.56 17.85
C SER A 211 -1.44 -14.51 18.48
N GLU A 212 -0.22 -14.59 17.94
CA GLU A 212 0.87 -15.38 18.54
C GLU A 212 1.21 -14.87 19.94
N TYR A 213 1.31 -13.55 20.10
CA TYR A 213 1.55 -12.93 21.40
C TYR A 213 0.39 -13.20 22.38
N PHE A 214 -0.86 -12.96 21.98
CA PHE A 214 -2.01 -13.20 22.86
C PHE A 214 -2.18 -14.67 23.23
N GLY A 215 -1.87 -15.59 22.32
CA GLY A 215 -1.99 -17.03 22.56
C GLY A 215 -0.87 -17.62 23.42
N SER A 216 0.32 -17.00 23.44
CA SER A 216 1.51 -17.59 24.08
C SER A 216 2.17 -16.72 25.15
N GLY A 217 1.83 -15.44 25.24
CA GLY A 217 2.52 -14.46 26.09
C GLY A 217 3.95 -14.14 25.66
N ARG A 218 4.39 -14.62 24.48
CA ARG A 218 5.77 -14.44 23.99
C ARG A 218 5.78 -13.56 22.76
N ASP A 219 6.75 -12.65 22.71
CA ASP A 219 6.96 -11.84 21.52
C ASP A 219 7.38 -12.71 20.32
N PRO A 220 6.73 -12.55 19.15
CA PRO A 220 7.21 -13.16 17.93
C PRO A 220 8.60 -12.62 17.57
N LYS A 221 9.39 -13.44 16.89
CA LYS A 221 10.80 -13.15 16.57
C LYS A 221 11.04 -13.17 15.06
N ARG A 222 12.13 -12.51 14.66
CA ARG A 222 12.69 -12.57 13.31
C ARG A 222 13.06 -14.00 12.94
N LEU A 223 12.74 -14.40 11.72
CA LEU A 223 13.02 -15.74 11.18
C LEU A 223 13.67 -15.70 9.78
N GLY A 224 14.14 -14.52 9.35
CA GLY A 224 14.53 -14.33 7.96
C GLY A 224 13.32 -14.51 7.03
N SER A 225 13.47 -15.40 6.05
CA SER A 225 12.39 -15.76 5.12
C SER A 225 11.50 -16.91 5.59
N ALA A 226 11.79 -17.50 6.76
CA ALA A 226 11.11 -18.71 7.20
C ALA A 226 9.73 -18.48 7.81
N HIS A 227 8.80 -19.39 7.51
CA HIS A 227 7.49 -19.42 8.13
C HIS A 227 7.58 -19.98 9.56
N PRO A 228 6.97 -19.34 10.58
CA PRO A 228 7.13 -19.71 11.99
C PRO A 228 6.64 -21.12 12.34
N ARG A 229 5.69 -21.67 11.57
CA ARG A 229 5.01 -22.94 11.89
C ARG A 229 5.19 -24.05 10.86
N ASN A 230 5.72 -23.73 9.68
CA ASN A 230 5.72 -24.63 8.53
C ASN A 230 7.13 -24.72 7.97
N ALA A 231 7.62 -25.93 7.71
CA ALA A 231 8.92 -26.15 7.10
C ALA A 231 8.87 -27.39 6.18
N PRO A 232 9.62 -27.40 5.07
CA PRO A 232 10.38 -26.27 4.51
C PRO A 232 9.44 -25.24 3.86
N TYR A 233 9.48 -23.99 4.34
CA TYR A 233 8.69 -22.87 3.84
C TYR A 233 9.52 -21.60 4.04
N GLN A 234 10.43 -21.33 3.11
CA GLN A 234 11.41 -20.23 3.18
C GLN A 234 12.13 -20.03 1.84
N ALA A 235 13.04 -19.06 1.79
CA ALA A 235 14.04 -18.93 0.74
C ALA A 235 15.21 -19.91 0.98
N PHE A 236 15.73 -20.49 -0.09
CA PHE A 236 16.84 -21.43 -0.11
C PHE A 236 17.91 -20.93 -1.07
N ARG A 237 19.18 -21.10 -0.67
CA ARG A 237 20.32 -20.83 -1.54
C ARG A 237 20.52 -21.98 -2.53
N ALA A 238 20.74 -21.61 -3.78
CA ALA A 238 21.16 -22.48 -4.88
C ALA A 238 22.54 -22.03 -5.39
N LYS A 239 23.06 -22.67 -6.43
CA LYS A 239 24.37 -22.37 -7.04
C LYS A 239 24.49 -20.91 -7.50
N ASP A 240 23.43 -20.36 -8.07
CA ASP A 240 23.41 -19.08 -8.80
C ASP A 240 22.52 -18.01 -8.14
N GLY A 241 21.95 -18.27 -6.96
CA GLY A 241 21.12 -17.29 -6.26
C GLY A 241 20.21 -17.90 -5.20
N TYR A 242 19.04 -17.29 -5.02
CA TYR A 242 18.02 -17.72 -4.07
C TYR A 242 16.69 -17.99 -4.79
N PHE A 243 15.93 -18.96 -4.28
CA PHE A 243 14.55 -19.22 -4.66
C PHE A 243 13.72 -19.52 -3.41
N ALA A 244 12.42 -19.34 -3.46
CA ALA A 244 11.50 -19.72 -2.39
C ALA A 244 10.80 -21.05 -2.70
N MET A 245 10.60 -21.86 -1.67
CA MET A 245 9.80 -23.08 -1.73
C MET A 245 8.88 -23.15 -0.52
N ALA A 246 7.63 -23.53 -0.76
CA ALA A 246 6.60 -23.69 0.26
C ALA A 246 6.06 -25.14 0.27
N ALA A 247 6.79 -26.03 0.96
CA ALA A 247 6.40 -27.41 1.21
C ALA A 247 5.94 -27.61 2.67
N GLY A 248 5.03 -26.75 3.12
CA GLY A 248 4.67 -26.61 4.54
C GLY A 248 3.86 -27.75 5.16
N ASN A 249 3.29 -28.65 4.35
CA ASN A 249 2.52 -29.81 4.82
C ASN A 249 3.21 -31.13 4.45
N ASN A 250 2.76 -32.25 5.03
CA ASN A 250 3.41 -33.55 4.83
C ASN A 250 3.39 -34.04 3.37
N ALA A 251 2.32 -33.77 2.63
CA ALA A 251 2.20 -34.20 1.24
C ALA A 251 3.20 -33.45 0.34
N LEU A 252 3.23 -32.12 0.46
CA LEU A 252 4.18 -31.28 -0.28
C LEU A 252 5.63 -31.57 0.13
N TYR A 253 5.89 -31.82 1.41
CA TYR A 253 7.23 -32.19 1.87
C TYR A 253 7.71 -33.50 1.24
N ARG A 254 6.88 -34.55 1.24
CA ARG A 254 7.19 -35.82 0.58
C ARG A 254 7.45 -35.64 -0.92
N ALA A 255 6.64 -34.83 -1.60
CA ALA A 255 6.82 -34.51 -3.01
C ALA A 255 8.14 -33.75 -3.26
N ALA A 256 8.48 -32.78 -2.42
CA ALA A 256 9.73 -32.03 -2.50
C ALA A 256 10.95 -32.95 -2.30
N CYS A 257 10.93 -33.81 -1.29
CA CYS A 257 11.96 -34.82 -1.03
C CYS A 257 12.15 -35.75 -2.24
N ALA A 258 11.06 -36.27 -2.81
CA ALA A 258 11.13 -37.12 -4.00
C ALA A 258 11.71 -36.38 -5.22
N ALA A 259 11.33 -35.11 -5.44
CA ALA A 259 11.78 -34.30 -6.58
C ALA A 259 13.30 -34.08 -6.63
N ILE A 260 13.95 -34.15 -5.47
CA ILE A 260 15.41 -33.98 -5.31
C ILE A 260 16.13 -35.32 -5.04
N GLY A 261 15.41 -36.44 -5.11
CA GLY A 261 15.97 -37.78 -4.88
C GLY A 261 16.32 -38.07 -3.41
N ARG A 262 15.67 -37.38 -2.47
CA ARG A 262 15.90 -37.48 -1.02
C ARG A 262 14.68 -37.98 -0.24
N SER A 263 14.03 -39.02 -0.75
CA SER A 263 12.88 -39.64 -0.07
C SER A 263 13.22 -40.14 1.33
N ASP A 264 14.51 -40.41 1.63
CA ASP A 264 15.00 -40.71 2.97
C ASP A 264 14.67 -39.61 4.00
N LEU A 265 14.67 -38.33 3.59
CA LEU A 265 14.33 -37.21 4.47
C LEU A 265 12.86 -37.20 4.90
N ALA A 266 11.97 -37.83 4.13
CA ALA A 266 10.56 -37.96 4.50
C ALA A 266 10.34 -39.00 5.60
N GLU A 267 11.26 -39.94 5.75
CA GLU A 267 11.22 -41.02 6.74
C GLU A 267 12.09 -40.71 7.98
N ASP A 268 12.91 -39.65 7.94
CA ASP A 268 13.68 -39.18 9.09
C ASP A 268 12.74 -38.73 10.24
N PRO A 269 12.87 -39.30 11.46
CA PRO A 269 11.98 -38.98 12.58
C PRO A 269 12.01 -37.50 12.98
N ARG A 270 13.09 -36.75 12.68
CA ARG A 270 13.18 -35.31 12.93
C ARG A 270 12.25 -34.49 12.03
N PHE A 271 11.81 -35.05 10.90
CA PHE A 271 11.06 -34.35 9.86
C PHE A 271 9.69 -34.98 9.55
N ALA A 272 9.28 -35.98 10.32
CA ALA A 272 8.07 -36.79 10.07
C ALA A 272 6.76 -35.97 10.10
N THR A 273 6.68 -34.92 10.92
CA THR A 273 5.49 -34.07 11.05
C THR A 273 5.82 -32.60 10.81
N THR A 274 4.81 -31.79 10.47
CA THR A 274 4.99 -30.34 10.31
C THR A 274 5.58 -29.68 11.55
N ALA A 275 5.13 -30.06 12.76
CA ALA A 275 5.64 -29.52 14.01
C ALA A 275 7.12 -29.87 14.23
N LEU A 276 7.50 -31.12 13.97
CA LEU A 276 8.89 -31.57 14.09
C LEU A 276 9.78 -30.88 13.04
N ARG A 277 9.30 -30.68 11.81
CA ARG A 277 10.03 -29.90 10.79
C ARG A 277 10.21 -28.45 11.21
N ALA A 278 9.19 -27.81 11.79
CA ALA A 278 9.31 -26.43 12.27
C ALA A 278 10.32 -26.31 13.43
N GLN A 279 10.34 -27.28 14.34
CA GLN A 279 11.31 -27.36 15.44
C GLN A 279 12.74 -27.57 14.92
N ASN A 280 12.92 -28.44 13.92
CA ASN A 280 14.23 -28.78 13.34
C ASN A 280 14.52 -28.03 12.03
N GLN A 281 13.89 -26.87 11.82
CA GLN A 281 13.91 -26.18 10.51
C GLN A 281 15.32 -25.71 10.10
N LYS A 282 16.19 -25.36 11.06
CA LYS A 282 17.57 -24.95 10.80
C LYS A 282 18.40 -26.13 10.26
N ASP A 283 18.23 -27.31 10.84
CA ASP A 283 18.91 -28.51 10.40
C ASP A 283 18.41 -28.94 9.02
N LEU A 284 17.08 -28.90 8.81
CA LEU A 284 16.47 -29.21 7.52
C LEU A 284 16.96 -28.25 6.43
N LEU A 285 17.02 -26.94 6.72
CA LEU A 285 17.58 -25.94 5.80
C LEU A 285 19.01 -26.29 5.40
N GLY A 286 19.89 -26.55 6.37
CA GLY A 286 21.28 -26.89 6.09
C GLY A 286 21.46 -28.19 5.29
N ILE A 287 20.56 -29.16 5.45
CA ILE A 287 20.55 -30.38 4.61
C ILE A 287 20.15 -30.04 3.18
N LEU A 288 19.02 -29.34 3.01
CA LEU A 288 18.49 -29.00 1.69
C LEU A 288 19.44 -28.09 0.90
N GLU A 289 20.02 -27.06 1.53
CA GLU A 289 20.96 -26.16 0.84
C GLU A 289 22.26 -26.87 0.41
N ARG A 290 22.72 -27.89 1.15
CA ARG A 290 23.84 -28.73 0.68
C ARG A 290 23.46 -29.52 -0.57
N ASP A 291 22.26 -30.07 -0.63
CA ASP A 291 21.76 -30.77 -1.83
C ASP A 291 21.53 -29.81 -3.02
N PHE A 292 21.30 -28.53 -2.75
CA PHE A 292 21.04 -27.49 -3.76
C PHE A 292 22.30 -26.76 -4.23
N ALA A 293 23.44 -26.92 -3.54
CA ALA A 293 24.65 -26.13 -3.77
C ALA A 293 25.18 -26.18 -5.21
N ASP A 294 25.03 -27.32 -5.89
CA ASP A 294 25.51 -27.52 -7.27
C ASP A 294 24.41 -27.35 -8.34
N ARG A 295 23.18 -27.00 -7.93
CA ARG A 295 22.01 -26.86 -8.80
C ARG A 295 21.64 -25.40 -8.98
N THR A 296 21.21 -25.02 -10.18
CA THR A 296 20.70 -23.67 -10.43
C THR A 296 19.29 -23.51 -9.88
N CYS A 297 18.88 -22.27 -9.58
CA CYS A 297 17.49 -21.95 -9.26
C CYS A 297 16.53 -22.49 -10.33
N ALA A 298 16.89 -22.38 -11.61
CA ALA A 298 16.06 -22.86 -12.71
C ALA A 298 15.81 -24.39 -12.68
N ASP A 299 16.85 -25.20 -12.43
CA ASP A 299 16.72 -26.67 -12.29
C ASP A 299 15.80 -27.03 -11.11
N LEU A 300 16.04 -26.40 -9.95
CA LEU A 300 15.26 -26.65 -8.74
C LEU A 300 13.79 -26.26 -8.91
N LEU A 301 13.52 -25.07 -9.44
CA LEU A 301 12.16 -24.61 -9.73
C LEU A 301 11.43 -25.54 -10.72
N ALA A 302 12.11 -26.00 -11.77
CA ALA A 302 11.52 -26.95 -12.73
C ALA A 302 11.12 -28.28 -12.05
N ARG A 303 12.01 -28.83 -11.20
CA ARG A 303 11.74 -30.07 -10.44
C ARG A 303 10.57 -29.92 -9.48
N PHE A 304 10.56 -28.85 -8.69
CA PHE A 304 9.50 -28.62 -7.71
C PHE A 304 8.16 -28.35 -8.38
N ARG A 305 8.10 -27.58 -9.47
CA ARG A 305 6.88 -27.38 -10.26
C ARG A 305 6.36 -28.69 -10.84
N ALA A 306 7.23 -29.53 -11.40
CA ALA A 306 6.85 -30.83 -11.92
C ALA A 306 6.27 -31.77 -10.84
N ALA A 307 6.73 -31.61 -9.59
CA ALA A 307 6.22 -32.34 -8.43
C ALA A 307 5.00 -31.68 -7.76
N GLY A 308 4.46 -30.58 -8.29
CA GLY A 308 3.34 -29.84 -7.70
C GLY A 308 3.68 -29.10 -6.41
N VAL A 309 4.97 -28.85 -6.13
CA VAL A 309 5.43 -28.11 -4.95
C VAL A 309 5.47 -26.60 -5.27
N PRO A 310 4.72 -25.76 -4.52
CA PRO A 310 4.76 -24.32 -4.72
C PRO A 310 6.17 -23.75 -4.52
N CYS A 311 6.68 -23.06 -5.53
CA CYS A 311 8.00 -22.46 -5.53
C CYS A 311 8.07 -21.28 -6.50
N ALA A 312 8.98 -20.34 -6.24
CA ALA A 312 9.14 -19.13 -7.03
C ALA A 312 10.60 -18.62 -6.95
N PRO A 313 11.10 -17.92 -7.99
CA PRO A 313 12.36 -17.19 -7.88
C PRO A 313 12.24 -16.00 -6.92
N ILE A 314 13.38 -15.51 -6.41
CA ILE A 314 13.45 -14.20 -5.73
C ILE A 314 13.81 -13.14 -6.78
N ASN A 315 12.79 -12.42 -7.29
CA ASN A 315 12.95 -11.48 -8.39
C ASN A 315 13.32 -10.07 -7.91
N GLY A 316 14.09 -9.35 -8.74
CA GLY A 316 14.11 -7.89 -8.73
C GLY A 316 12.88 -7.31 -9.44
N TYR A 317 12.66 -5.99 -9.33
CA TYR A 317 11.49 -5.35 -9.96
C TYR A 317 11.48 -5.46 -11.49
N ALA A 318 12.65 -5.47 -12.15
CA ALA A 318 12.73 -5.65 -13.60
C ALA A 318 12.11 -7.00 -14.04
N ASP A 319 12.52 -8.10 -13.39
CA ASP A 319 11.99 -9.44 -13.69
C ASP A 319 10.52 -9.57 -13.27
N ALA A 320 10.15 -9.01 -12.11
CA ALA A 320 8.77 -9.05 -11.62
C ALA A 320 7.80 -8.32 -12.54
N LEU A 321 8.18 -7.15 -13.07
CA LEU A 321 7.35 -6.37 -14.00
C LEU A 321 7.35 -6.94 -15.43
N ALA A 322 8.35 -7.75 -15.79
CA ALA A 322 8.44 -8.46 -17.06
C ALA A 322 7.78 -9.86 -17.03
N ASP A 323 7.14 -10.24 -15.92
CA ASP A 323 6.50 -11.55 -15.78
C ASP A 323 5.33 -11.71 -16.79
N PRO A 324 5.21 -12.88 -17.46
CA PRO A 324 4.12 -13.12 -18.43
C PRO A 324 2.71 -12.94 -17.84
N GLN A 325 2.53 -13.18 -16.54
CA GLN A 325 1.26 -12.92 -15.86
C GLN A 325 1.00 -11.42 -15.75
N VAL A 326 2.02 -10.58 -15.51
CA VAL A 326 1.87 -9.12 -15.46
C VAL A 326 1.44 -8.59 -16.83
N GLU A 327 2.05 -9.10 -17.90
CA GLU A 327 1.66 -8.80 -19.28
C GLU A 327 0.22 -9.25 -19.56
N HIS A 328 -0.11 -10.51 -19.28
CA HIS A 328 -1.45 -11.07 -19.47
C HIS A 328 -2.53 -10.27 -18.72
N MET A 329 -2.20 -9.81 -17.51
CA MET A 329 -3.13 -9.03 -16.71
C MET A 329 -3.26 -7.57 -17.15
N GLY A 330 -2.29 -7.05 -17.91
CA GLY A 330 -2.26 -5.67 -18.38
C GLY A 330 -2.05 -4.66 -17.25
N TRP A 331 -1.33 -5.05 -16.19
CA TRP A 331 -1.15 -4.20 -15.00
C TRP A 331 -0.11 -3.10 -15.17
N VAL A 332 0.83 -3.25 -16.10
CA VAL A 332 1.78 -2.18 -16.45
C VAL A 332 1.24 -1.47 -17.70
N GLN A 333 0.88 -0.20 -17.56
CA GLN A 333 0.32 0.61 -18.64
C GLN A 333 1.19 1.84 -18.91
N PRO A 334 1.20 2.36 -20.14
CA PRO A 334 1.83 3.64 -20.44
C PRO A 334 1.19 4.77 -19.63
N LEU A 335 1.98 5.79 -19.34
CA LEU A 335 1.54 6.99 -18.64
C LEU A 335 2.26 8.20 -19.24
N THR A 336 1.53 9.25 -19.55
CA THR A 336 2.11 10.50 -20.07
C THR A 336 2.22 11.49 -18.91
N LEU A 337 3.45 11.92 -18.61
CA LEU A 337 3.69 12.94 -17.59
C LEU A 337 3.31 14.33 -18.10
N PRO A 338 3.06 15.32 -17.24
CA PRO A 338 2.72 16.68 -17.67
C PRO A 338 3.78 17.38 -18.52
N SER A 339 5.04 16.93 -18.50
CA SER A 339 6.08 17.43 -19.40
C SER A 339 5.90 16.93 -20.85
N GLY A 340 5.04 15.95 -21.08
CA GLY A 340 4.91 15.21 -22.34
C GLY A 340 5.79 13.95 -22.40
N SER A 341 6.63 13.71 -21.39
CA SER A 341 7.43 12.49 -21.29
C SER A 341 6.57 11.25 -21.07
N GLU A 342 6.87 10.19 -21.81
CA GLU A 342 6.22 8.89 -21.67
C GLU A 342 6.95 8.03 -20.63
N THR A 343 6.18 7.38 -19.76
CA THR A 343 6.67 6.42 -18.76
C THR A 343 5.69 5.26 -18.62
N ARG A 344 5.83 4.46 -17.56
CA ARG A 344 4.93 3.35 -17.24
C ARG A 344 4.51 3.42 -15.78
N THR A 345 3.28 3.01 -15.51
CA THR A 345 2.76 2.86 -14.15
C THR A 345 2.15 1.48 -13.95
N PHE A 346 2.15 1.03 -12.68
CA PHE A 346 1.32 -0.08 -12.26
C PHE A 346 -0.10 0.43 -11.98
N VAL A 347 -1.10 -0.11 -12.66
CA VAL A 347 -2.52 0.27 -12.51
C VAL A 347 -3.21 -0.54 -11.41
N SER A 348 -4.49 -0.30 -11.18
CA SER A 348 -5.28 -1.12 -10.26
C SER A 348 -5.17 -2.61 -10.60
N PRO A 349 -4.82 -3.48 -9.64
CA PRO A 349 -4.71 -4.91 -9.91
C PRO A 349 -6.09 -5.59 -10.06
N LEU A 350 -7.17 -4.88 -9.75
CA LEU A 350 -8.52 -5.42 -9.68
C LEU A 350 -9.23 -5.37 -11.03
N LYS A 351 -10.03 -6.41 -11.30
CA LYS A 351 -10.93 -6.49 -12.45
C LYS A 351 -12.34 -6.83 -11.97
N PHE A 352 -13.34 -6.11 -12.46
CA PHE A 352 -14.76 -6.38 -12.19
C PHE A 352 -15.35 -7.10 -13.39
N SER A 353 -15.75 -8.37 -13.20
CA SER A 353 -16.21 -9.24 -14.29
C SER A 353 -15.23 -9.30 -15.48
N GLY A 354 -13.93 -9.26 -15.20
CA GLY A 354 -12.86 -9.28 -16.22
C GLY A 354 -12.41 -7.89 -16.70
N GLU A 355 -13.15 -6.83 -16.39
CA GLU A 355 -12.84 -5.47 -16.82
C GLU A 355 -11.99 -4.72 -15.80
N GLY A 356 -10.84 -4.19 -16.24
CA GLY A 356 -9.97 -3.35 -15.42
C GLY A 356 -10.46 -1.91 -15.31
N PHE A 357 -9.75 -1.12 -14.50
CA PHE A 357 -10.00 0.31 -14.35
C PHE A 357 -9.01 1.12 -15.20
N PRO A 358 -9.48 1.93 -16.16
CA PRO A 358 -8.58 2.64 -17.06
C PRO A 358 -7.95 3.87 -16.40
N ILE A 359 -6.77 4.25 -16.88
CA ILE A 359 -6.26 5.62 -16.74
C ILE A 359 -7.02 6.48 -17.74
N TYR A 360 -7.80 7.43 -17.24
CA TYR A 360 -8.63 8.33 -18.07
C TYR A 360 -8.21 9.79 -17.94
N ARG A 361 -7.32 10.07 -17.00
CA ARG A 361 -6.65 11.35 -16.85
C ARG A 361 -5.24 11.10 -16.32
N GLU A 362 -4.27 11.72 -16.97
CA GLU A 362 -2.87 11.70 -16.55
C GLU A 362 -2.68 12.34 -15.15
N PRO A 363 -1.59 12.05 -14.43
CA PRO A 363 -1.28 12.76 -13.21
C PRO A 363 -1.21 14.28 -13.46
N PRO A 364 -1.83 15.11 -12.60
CA PRO A 364 -1.99 16.52 -12.92
C PRO A 364 -0.73 17.35 -12.66
N ALA A 365 -0.46 18.33 -13.53
CA ALA A 365 0.42 19.44 -13.19
C ALA A 365 -0.15 20.23 -12.00
N LEU A 366 0.71 20.92 -11.25
CA LEU A 366 0.29 21.70 -10.09
C LEU A 366 -0.68 22.80 -10.50
N GLY A 367 -1.90 22.78 -9.94
CA GLY A 367 -2.94 23.77 -10.24
C GLY A 367 -3.50 23.70 -11.65
N GLN A 368 -3.27 22.59 -12.39
CA GLN A 368 -3.72 22.42 -13.77
C GLN A 368 -5.22 22.70 -13.96
N HIS A 369 -6.02 22.46 -12.93
CA HIS A 369 -7.49 22.53 -12.99
C HIS A 369 -8.04 23.76 -12.25
N ASN A 370 -7.21 24.76 -11.91
CA ASN A 370 -7.66 26.00 -11.25
C ASN A 370 -8.74 26.72 -12.09
N ALA A 371 -8.49 26.94 -13.38
CA ALA A 371 -9.43 27.62 -14.26
C ALA A 371 -10.72 26.80 -14.48
N GLU A 372 -10.59 25.47 -14.60
CA GLU A 372 -11.74 24.57 -14.74
C GLU A 372 -12.68 24.65 -13.54
N LEU A 373 -12.13 24.76 -12.33
CA LEU A 373 -12.90 24.70 -11.09
C LEU A 373 -13.34 26.05 -10.54
N PHE A 374 -12.63 27.14 -10.87
CA PHE A 374 -12.89 28.46 -10.28
C PHE A 374 -13.17 29.58 -11.30
N GLY A 375 -13.05 29.31 -12.60
CA GLY A 375 -13.30 30.30 -13.67
C GLY A 375 -12.44 31.56 -13.54
N ASP A 376 -13.06 32.73 -13.75
CA ASP A 376 -12.41 34.05 -13.66
C ASP A 376 -11.90 34.38 -12.25
N GLY A 377 -12.39 33.66 -11.23
CA GLY A 377 -11.96 33.76 -9.85
C GLY A 377 -10.81 32.81 -9.48
N ALA A 378 -10.11 32.22 -10.45
CA ALA A 378 -9.03 31.28 -10.17
C ALA A 378 -7.89 31.91 -9.35
N PRO A 379 -7.32 31.17 -8.37
CA PRO A 379 -6.11 31.60 -7.69
C PRO A 379 -4.99 31.78 -8.72
N ALA A 380 -4.12 32.77 -8.48
CA ALA A 380 -2.98 33.05 -9.36
C ALA A 380 -2.19 31.76 -9.60
N ARG A 381 -1.73 31.55 -10.85
CA ARG A 381 -0.97 30.34 -11.23
C ARG A 381 0.14 30.06 -10.20
N ALA A 382 0.35 28.78 -9.91
CA ALA A 382 1.39 28.32 -9.01
C ALA A 382 2.71 29.07 -9.27
N ARG A 383 3.35 29.56 -8.21
CA ARG A 383 4.63 30.24 -8.33
C ARG A 383 5.65 29.17 -8.76
N THR A 384 5.97 29.12 -10.05
CA THR A 384 7.08 28.32 -10.54
C THR A 384 8.36 28.86 -9.92
N ALA A 385 9.07 28.02 -9.18
CA ALA A 385 10.44 28.29 -8.75
C ALA A 385 11.39 28.28 -9.96
#